data_AF-A0AAN7PPS6-F1
#
_entry.id   AF-A0AAN7PPS6-F1
#
_cell.length_a   1.000
_cell.length_b   1.000
_cell.length_c   1.000
_cell.angle_alpha   90.00
_cell.angle_beta   90.00
_cell.angle_gamma   90.00
#
_symmetry.space_group_name_H-M   'P 1'
#
loop_
_entity.id
_entity.type
_entity.pdbx_description
1 polymer ?
#
loop_
_entity_poly.entity_id
_entity_poly.type
_entity_poly.pdbx_seq_one_letter_code
_entity_poly.pdbx_strand_id
1 'polypeptide(L)'
;MSLLLHACYFSLLCLVFGAQITDIKEEDFDCPQKVMLVENDCNKCYCTSNGELACTLKECAENQGKKLEECEDGTSWLVGCNKCWCIPVGTICTNRTCTSKKVR
;
A
#
# COMPACT_ATOMS: atom_id res chain seq x y z
N MET A 1 -9.19 -43.56 12.08
CA MET A 1 -9.57 -43.04 13.41
C MET A 1 -8.81 -41.74 13.74
N SER A 2 -8.66 -40.81 12.78
CA SER A 2 -7.83 -39.59 12.94
C SER A 2 -8.39 -38.35 12.22
N LEU A 3 -9.55 -38.46 11.58
CA LEU A 3 -10.25 -37.34 10.91
C LEU A 3 -11.32 -36.72 11.82
N LEU A 4 -11.94 -37.50 12.71
CA LEU A 4 -12.95 -37.01 13.66
C LEU A 4 -12.34 -36.20 14.82
N LEU A 5 -11.08 -36.48 15.20
CA LEU A 5 -10.39 -35.75 16.27
C LEU A 5 -9.97 -34.33 15.85
N HIS A 6 -9.53 -34.16 14.59
CA HIS A 6 -9.17 -32.85 14.02
C HIS A 6 -10.39 -31.95 13.85
N ALA A 7 -11.53 -32.50 13.42
CA ALA A 7 -12.77 -31.74 13.27
C ALA A 7 -13.30 -31.22 14.62
N CYS A 8 -13.21 -32.04 15.68
CA CYS A 8 -13.62 -31.62 17.03
C CYS A 8 -12.68 -30.57 17.64
N TYR A 9 -11.37 -30.68 17.42
CA TYR A 9 -10.41 -29.68 17.92
C TYR A 9 -10.62 -28.30 17.27
N PHE A 10 -10.86 -28.27 15.96
CA PHE A 10 -11.20 -27.03 15.24
C PHE A 10 -12.54 -26.44 15.71
N SER A 11 -13.55 -27.28 15.96
CA SER A 11 -14.87 -26.83 16.41
C SER A 11 -14.87 -26.24 17.82
N LEU A 12 -14.06 -26.80 18.73
CA LEU A 12 -13.89 -26.27 20.08
C LEU A 12 -13.05 -24.98 20.12
N LEU A 13 -12.02 -24.86 19.28
CA LEU A 13 -11.25 -23.63 19.16
C LEU A 13 -12.10 -22.46 18.63
N CYS A 14 -13.02 -22.71 17.69
CA CYS A 14 -13.93 -21.67 17.19
C CYS A 14 -14.92 -21.12 18.23
N LEU A 15 -15.22 -21.87 19.30
CA LEU A 15 -16.14 -21.41 20.36
C LEU A 15 -15.40 -20.70 21.51
N VAL A 16 -14.14 -21.06 21.77
CA VAL A 16 -13.30 -20.40 22.78
C VAL A 16 -12.61 -19.15 22.20
N PHE A 17 -12.29 -19.20 20.91
CA PHE A 17 -11.79 -18.09 20.10
C PHE A 17 -12.85 -17.74 19.05
N GLY A 18 -14.06 -17.43 19.51
CA GLY A 18 -15.11 -16.88 18.65
C GLY A 18 -14.60 -15.63 17.95
N ALA A 19 -14.60 -15.68 16.62
CA ALA A 19 -13.89 -14.81 15.68
C ALA A 19 -12.40 -15.13 15.51
N GLN A 20 -12.10 -16.24 14.81
CA GLN A 20 -11.04 -16.15 13.80
C GLN A 20 -11.45 -15.00 12.89
N ILE A 21 -10.82 -13.85 13.10
CA ILE A 21 -10.98 -12.68 12.25
C ILE A 21 -10.80 -13.20 10.82
N THR A 22 -11.88 -13.09 10.07
CA THR A 22 -11.98 -13.29 8.63
C THR A 22 -10.70 -12.84 7.99
N ASP A 23 -10.15 -13.60 7.03
CA ASP A 23 -9.06 -13.16 6.14
C ASP A 23 -9.21 -11.66 5.85
N ILE A 24 -8.50 -10.83 6.62
CA ILE A 24 -8.35 -9.43 6.29
C ILE A 24 -7.38 -9.56 5.14
N LYS A 25 -7.90 -9.47 3.92
CA LYS A 25 -7.09 -8.98 2.82
C LYS A 25 -6.69 -7.60 3.28
N GLU A 26 -5.56 -7.52 4.00
CA GLU A 26 -4.77 -6.32 4.09
C GLU A 26 -4.64 -5.92 2.62
N GLU A 27 -5.41 -4.91 2.17
CA GLU A 27 -5.17 -4.31 0.87
C GLU A 27 -3.89 -3.49 1.03
N ASP A 28 -2.82 -4.23 1.30
CA ASP A 28 -1.47 -3.75 1.37
C ASP A 28 -1.14 -3.20 -0.01
N PHE A 29 -0.50 -2.05 0.01
CA PHE A 29 0.13 -1.49 -1.15
C PHE A 29 1.08 -2.53 -1.77
N ASP A 30 0.66 -3.13 -2.89
CA ASP A 30 1.49 -4.06 -3.66
C ASP A 30 2.63 -3.29 -4.31
N CYS A 31 3.82 -3.38 -3.70
CA CYS A 31 4.98 -2.56 -4.06
C CYS A 31 5.48 -2.92 -5.48
N PRO A 32 5.30 -2.03 -6.48
CA PRO A 32 5.58 -2.36 -7.87
C PRO A 32 7.08 -2.47 -8.13
N GLN A 33 7.52 -3.67 -8.51
CA GLN A 33 8.92 -3.95 -8.83
C GLN A 33 9.40 -3.18 -10.08
N LYS A 34 10.67 -2.75 -10.06
CA LYS A 34 11.35 -2.04 -11.16
C LYS A 34 10.70 -0.70 -11.54
N VAL A 35 9.88 -0.13 -10.66
CA VAL A 35 9.28 1.19 -10.84
C VAL A 35 9.88 2.16 -9.82
N MET A 36 10.26 3.34 -10.28
CA MET A 36 10.65 4.43 -9.39
C MET A 36 9.39 5.14 -8.87
N LEU A 37 9.34 5.27 -7.57
CA LEU A 37 8.24 5.86 -6.83
C LEU A 37 8.69 7.19 -6.21
N VAL A 38 7.72 8.03 -5.90
CA VAL A 38 7.93 9.25 -5.12
C VAL A 38 6.93 9.27 -3.98
N GLU A 39 7.45 9.40 -2.78
CA GLU A 39 6.69 9.63 -1.57
C GLU A 39 6.49 11.14 -1.40
N ASN A 40 5.24 11.53 -1.16
CA ASN A 40 4.84 12.88 -0.80
C ASN A 40 5.39 13.97 -1.75
N ASP A 41 5.48 13.65 -3.04
CA ASP A 41 6.06 14.50 -4.10
C ASP A 41 7.50 14.99 -3.81
N CYS A 42 8.27 14.24 -3.03
CA CYS A 42 9.56 14.68 -2.52
C CYS A 42 10.62 13.56 -2.46
N ASN A 43 10.38 12.53 -1.64
CA ASN A 43 11.34 11.46 -1.42
C ASN A 43 11.28 10.45 -2.56
N LYS A 44 12.44 10.01 -3.05
CA LYS A 44 12.49 8.97 -4.08
C LYS A 44 12.46 7.62 -3.40
N CYS A 45 11.60 6.73 -3.89
CA CYS A 45 11.42 5.41 -3.33
C CYS A 45 11.54 4.32 -4.39
N TYR A 46 11.87 3.12 -3.94
CA TYR A 46 11.87 1.90 -4.74
C TYR A 46 11.45 0.72 -3.88
N CYS A 47 10.93 -0.32 -4.53
CA CYS A 47 10.61 -1.58 -3.87
C CYS A 47 11.85 -2.47 -3.83
N THR A 48 12.15 -3.03 -2.66
CA THR A 48 13.18 -4.06 -2.51
C THR A 48 12.70 -5.38 -3.12
N SER A 49 13.61 -6.35 -3.27
CA SER A 49 13.25 -7.71 -3.73
C SER A 49 12.24 -8.42 -2.83
N ASN A 50 12.11 -7.97 -1.57
CA ASN A 50 11.21 -8.54 -0.58
C ASN A 50 9.84 -7.85 -0.56
N GLY A 51 9.63 -6.85 -1.42
CA GLY A 51 8.38 -6.08 -1.47
C GLY A 51 8.33 -4.91 -0.48
N GLU A 52 9.42 -4.61 0.22
CA GLU A 52 9.48 -3.48 1.16
C GLU A 52 9.72 -2.16 0.42
N LEU A 53 9.12 -1.08 0.90
CA LEU A 53 9.33 0.25 0.34
C LEU A 53 10.54 0.92 0.99
N ALA A 54 11.54 1.27 0.18
CA ALA A 54 12.73 1.99 0.63
C ALA A 54 12.78 3.39 0.01
N CYS A 55 12.77 4.43 0.85
CA CYS A 55 12.76 5.84 0.44
C CYS A 55 14.04 6.58 0.85
N THR A 56 14.40 7.63 0.09
CA THR A 56 15.38 8.62 0.56
C THR A 56 14.85 9.40 1.74
N LEU A 57 15.73 9.90 2.62
CA LEU A 57 15.35 10.77 3.73
C LEU A 57 15.74 12.22 3.42
N LYS A 58 14.81 13.00 2.87
CA LYS A 58 14.98 14.44 2.67
C LYS A 58 13.99 15.21 3.52
N GLU A 59 14.41 16.39 3.97
CA GLU A 59 13.49 17.37 4.54
C GLU A 59 12.65 17.96 3.40
N CYS A 60 11.36 17.61 3.38
CA CYS A 60 10.42 18.11 2.39
C CYS A 60 9.85 19.46 2.84
N ALA A 61 9.62 20.38 1.89
CA ALA A 61 9.05 21.69 2.20
C ALA A 61 7.63 21.55 2.78
N GLU A 62 7.15 22.50 3.60
CA GLU A 62 5.79 22.42 4.18
C GLU A 62 4.68 22.21 3.14
N ASN A 63 4.86 22.73 1.93
CA ASN A 63 3.88 22.59 0.84
C ASN A 63 4.02 21.25 0.07
N GLN A 64 5.09 20.50 0.30
CA GLN A 64 5.39 19.17 -0.22
C GLN A 64 5.35 18.20 0.95
N GLY A 65 4.14 17.83 1.36
CA GLY A 65 3.90 16.98 2.53
C GLY A 65 2.57 17.26 3.22
N LYS A 66 2.15 18.53 3.35
CA LYS A 66 0.91 18.89 4.05
C LYS A 66 -0.39 18.50 3.36
N LYS A 67 -0.39 18.24 2.05
CA LYS A 67 -1.62 17.78 1.35
C LYS A 67 -1.88 16.28 1.53
N LEU A 68 -0.96 15.55 2.19
CA LEU A 68 -0.81 14.10 2.02
C LEU A 68 -1.01 13.29 3.31
N GLU A 69 -1.28 13.95 4.45
CA GLU A 69 -1.95 13.33 5.60
C GLU A 69 -3.50 13.32 5.45
N GLU A 70 -4.02 13.79 4.32
CA GLU A 70 -5.46 13.86 4.03
C GLU A 70 -5.88 12.88 2.92
N CYS A 71 -5.33 11.67 2.90
CA CYS A 71 -5.84 10.59 2.04
C CYS A 71 -6.41 9.46 2.90
N GLU A 72 -7.35 8.71 2.33
CA GLU A 72 -7.93 7.55 3.00
C GLU A 72 -7.04 6.33 2.74
N ASP A 73 -6.51 5.72 3.80
CA ASP A 73 -5.62 4.55 3.72
C ASP A 73 -6.20 3.46 2.81
N GLY A 74 -5.35 2.89 1.94
CA GLY A 74 -5.75 1.86 0.98
C GLY A 74 -6.36 2.42 -0.31
N THR A 75 -6.73 3.70 -0.37
CA THR A 75 -7.23 4.30 -1.62
C THR A 75 -6.14 4.46 -2.67
N SER A 76 -6.54 4.44 -3.95
CA SER A 76 -5.64 4.75 -5.07
C SER A 76 -6.32 5.63 -6.12
N TRP A 77 -5.53 6.49 -6.76
CA TRP A 77 -6.03 7.45 -7.76
C TRP A 77 -4.97 7.74 -8.83
N LEU A 78 -5.36 8.52 -9.83
CA LEU A 78 -4.47 9.01 -10.89
C LEU A 78 -4.22 10.50 -10.74
N VAL A 79 -2.96 10.91 -10.81
CA VAL A 79 -2.54 12.31 -10.96
C VAL A 79 -1.87 12.45 -12.32
N GLY A 80 -2.62 12.96 -13.29
CA GLY A 80 -2.21 12.89 -14.70
C GLY A 80 -2.10 11.42 -15.16
N CYS A 81 -0.88 11.00 -15.50
CA CYS A 81 -0.57 9.63 -15.89
C CYS A 81 0.05 8.79 -14.76
N ASN A 82 0.28 9.39 -13.59
CA ASN A 82 0.89 8.74 -12.46
C ASN A 82 -0.17 8.08 -11.59
N LYS A 83 0.06 6.81 -11.24
CA LYS A 83 -0.77 6.09 -10.27
C LYS A 83 -0.24 6.37 -8.88
N CYS A 84 -1.14 6.72 -7.98
CA CYS A 84 -0.86 7.04 -6.59
C CYS A 84 -1.66 6.12 -5.67
N TRP A 85 -1.10 5.86 -4.50
CA TRP A 85 -1.68 5.07 -3.43
C TRP A 85 -1.53 5.82 -2.11
N CYS A 86 -2.58 5.78 -1.29
CA CYS A 86 -2.50 6.17 0.11
C CYS A 86 -2.09 4.96 0.95
N ILE A 87 -1.02 5.13 1.70
CA ILE A 87 -0.53 4.16 2.69
C ILE A 87 -0.44 4.86 4.04
N PRO A 88 -0.27 4.13 5.17
CA PRO A 88 -0.32 4.74 6.51
C PRO A 88 0.70 5.87 6.76
N VAL A 89 1.76 5.98 5.94
CA VAL A 89 2.80 7.02 6.04
C VAL A 89 2.60 8.18 5.04
N GLY A 90 1.51 8.18 4.27
CA GLY A 90 1.16 9.22 3.30
C GLY A 90 0.96 8.66 1.89
N THR A 91 1.28 9.44 0.86
CA THR A 91 1.04 9.03 -0.52
C THR A 91 2.32 8.60 -1.22
N ILE A 92 2.23 7.48 -1.94
CA ILE A 92 3.25 6.99 -2.86
C ILE A 92 2.72 7.07 -4.28
N CYS A 93 3.48 7.67 -5.20
CA CYS A 93 3.11 7.78 -6.61
C CYS A 93 4.19 7.21 -7.52
N THR A 94 3.80 6.68 -8.68
CA THR A 94 4.76 6.50 -9.79
C THR A 94 5.31 7.86 -10.22
N ASN A 95 6.58 7.93 -10.63
CA ASN A 95 7.19 9.17 -11.12
C ASN A 95 7.47 9.13 -12.62
N ARG A 96 6.40 9.19 -13.42
CA ARG A 96 6.45 9.25 -14.89
C ARG A 96 6.30 10.69 -15.36
N THR A 97 7.07 11.03 -16.39
CA THR A 97 6.85 12.27 -17.14
C THR A 97 5.62 12.12 -18.02
N CYS A 98 4.54 12.80 -17.67
CA CYS A 98 3.31 12.74 -18.45
C CYS A 98 3.42 13.63 -19.69
N THR A 99 3.62 13.03 -20.86
CA THR A 99 3.47 13.76 -22.13
C THR A 99 2.00 13.94 -22.39
N SER A 100 1.46 15.13 -22.13
CA SER A 100 0.17 15.52 -22.68
C SER A 100 0.34 15.65 -24.20
N LYS A 101 0.11 14.58 -24.95
CA LYS A 101 -0.34 14.78 -26.32
C LYS A 101 -1.74 15.36 -26.21
N LYS A 102 -1.84 16.69 -26.12
CA LYS A 102 -3.06 17.40 -26.50
C LYS A 102 -3.32 17.02 -27.95
N VAL A 103 -4.19 16.04 -28.17
CA VAL A 103 -4.83 15.83 -29.46
C VAL A 103 -5.67 17.09 -29.67
N ARG A 104 -5.22 17.92 -30.60
CA ARG A 104 -5.95 19.09 -31.08
C ARG A 104 -7.03 18.65 -32.05
#